data_AF-S8E0N6-F1
#
_entry.id   AF-S8E0N6-F1
#
_cell.length_a   1.000
_cell.length_b   1.000
_cell.length_c   1.000
_cell.angle_alpha   90.00
_cell.angle_beta   90.00
_cell.angle_gamma   90.00
#
_symmetry.space_group_name_H-M   'P 1'
#
loop_
_entity.id
_entity.type
_entity.pdbx_description
1 polymer ?
#
loop_
_entity_poly.entity_id
_entity_poly.type
_entity_poly.pdbx_seq_one_letter_code
_entity_poly.pdbx_strand_id
1 'polypeptide(L)'
;MGIFLSVLRVAAFVVLVGAAYIVISILKNYVVRSPLDNIPGPPRGHWMSGNLRQLFNRNGWEFNNSINSDYGSVVKLHGMFGTRQLYVYDPLALSSIVVKDQYVYEETPDFLA
;
A
#
# COMPACT_ATOMS: atom_id res chain seq x y z
N MET A 1 -42.40 -3.12 -19.78
CA MET A 1 -41.35 -4.15 -19.90
C MET A 1 -40.00 -3.58 -20.39
N GLY A 2 -39.96 -2.77 -21.46
CA GLY A 2 -38.69 -2.28 -22.04
C GLY A 2 -37.83 -1.37 -21.14
N ILE A 3 -38.46 -0.46 -20.39
CA ILE A 3 -37.76 0.49 -19.50
C ILE A 3 -37.05 -0.22 -18.34
N PHE A 4 -37.69 -1.24 -17.77
CA PHE A 4 -37.09 -2.01 -16.68
C PHE A 4 -35.81 -2.74 -17.14
N LEU A 5 -35.85 -3.35 -18.33
CA LEU A 5 -34.70 -4.04 -18.91
C LEU A 5 -33.56 -3.07 -19.26
N SER A 6 -33.88 -1.85 -19.74
CA SER A 6 -32.84 -0.84 -20.02
C SER A 6 -32.17 -0.34 -18.75
N VAL A 7 -32.93 -0.11 -17.67
CA VAL A 7 -32.36 0.30 -16.37
C VAL A 7 -31.44 -0.79 -15.81
N LEU A 8 -31.84 -2.06 -15.88
CA LEU A 8 -31.01 -3.17 -15.40
C LEU A 8 -29.68 -3.26 -16.17
N ARG A 9 -29.71 -3.06 -17.50
CA ARG A 9 -28.50 -3.06 -18.34
C ARG A 9 -27.55 -1.92 -17.98
N VAL A 10 -28.07 -0.72 -17.76
CA VAL A 10 -27.26 0.43 -17.34
C VAL A 10 -26.64 0.18 -15.97
N ALA A 11 -27.42 -0.31 -15.00
CA ALA A 11 -26.90 -0.65 -13.68
C ALA A 11 -25.78 -1.71 -13.75
N ALA A 12 -26.00 -2.78 -14.51
CA ALA A 12 -24.98 -3.82 -14.72
C ALA A 12 -23.72 -3.24 -15.39
N PHE A 13 -23.88 -2.36 -16.38
CA PHE A 13 -22.76 -1.70 -17.04
C PHE A 13 -21.94 -0.83 -16.06
N VAL A 14 -22.60 -0.02 -15.23
CA VAL A 14 -21.93 0.82 -14.21
C VAL A 14 -21.15 -0.05 -13.23
N VAL A 15 -21.75 -1.14 -12.75
CA VAL A 15 -21.08 -2.09 -11.84
C VAL A 15 -19.87 -2.73 -12.51
N LEU A 16 -19.98 -3.16 -13.76
CA LEU A 16 -18.87 -3.76 -14.50
C LEU A 16 -17.72 -2.77 -14.73
N VAL A 17 -18.02 -1.53 -15.12
CA VAL A 17 -17.00 -0.49 -15.31
C VAL A 17 -16.32 -0.15 -13.99
N GLY A 18 -17.09 0.01 -12.90
CA GLY A 18 -16.55 0.26 -11.56
C GLY A 18 -15.64 -0.87 -11.10
N ALA A 19 -16.07 -2.13 -11.25
CA ALA A 19 -15.26 -3.30 -10.91
C ALA A 19 -13.98 -3.37 -11.74
N ALA A 20 -14.07 -3.13 -13.05
CA ALA A 20 -12.90 -3.10 -13.93
C ALA A 20 -11.91 -2.00 -13.52
N TYR A 21 -12.40 -0.80 -13.19
CA TYR A 21 -11.56 0.30 -12.70
C TYR A 21 -10.82 -0.06 -11.42
N ILE A 22 -11.50 -0.68 -10.44
CA ILE A 22 -10.88 -1.13 -9.19
C ILE A 22 -9.81 -2.19 -9.46
N VAL A 23 -10.12 -3.19 -10.28
CA VAL A 23 -9.16 -4.25 -10.64
C VAL A 23 -7.94 -3.67 -11.32
N ILE A 24 -8.12 -2.77 -12.28
CA ILE A 24 -7.00 -2.09 -12.96
C ILE A 24 -6.17 -1.28 -11.97
N SER A 25 -6.82 -0.57 -11.03
CA SER A 25 -6.12 0.24 -10.02
C SER A 25 -5.25 -0.63 -9.10
N ILE A 26 -5.75 -1.80 -8.69
CA ILE A 26 -4.99 -2.77 -7.91
C ILE A 26 -3.86 -3.39 -8.74
N LEU A 27 -4.12 -3.78 -10.00
CA LEU A 27 -3.11 -4.38 -10.87
C LEU A 27 -1.95 -3.41 -11.16
N LYS A 28 -2.22 -2.11 -11.29
CA LYS A 28 -1.18 -1.08 -11.44
C LYS A 28 -0.16 -1.15 -10.30
N ASN A 29 -0.57 -1.40 -9.06
CA ASN A 29 0.35 -1.51 -7.95
C ASN A 29 1.36 -2.66 -8.11
N TYR A 30 0.98 -3.75 -8.79
CA TYR A 30 1.86 -4.90 -9.01
C TYR A 30 2.74 -4.79 -10.25
N VAL A 31 2.25 -4.11 -11.29
CA VAL A 31 2.92 -4.08 -12.60
C VAL A 31 3.76 -2.82 -12.79
N VAL A 32 3.30 -1.69 -12.26
CA VAL A 32 3.99 -0.40 -12.41
C VAL A 32 5.17 -0.33 -11.44
N ARG A 33 6.32 0.12 -11.95
CA ARG A 33 7.52 0.37 -11.15
C ARG A 33 7.33 1.62 -10.30
N SER A 34 7.80 1.55 -9.06
CA SER A 34 7.83 2.69 -8.14
C SER A 34 9.27 3.07 -7.83
N PRO A 35 9.57 4.36 -7.55
CA PRO A 35 10.87 4.75 -6.99
C PRO A 35 11.24 3.95 -5.73
N LEU A 36 10.23 3.54 -4.94
CA LEU A 36 10.43 2.70 -3.76
C LEU A 36 11.00 1.33 -4.11
N ASP A 37 10.87 0.84 -5.35
CA ASP A 37 11.43 -0.45 -5.75
C ASP A 37 12.94 -0.53 -5.62
N ASN A 38 13.64 0.61 -5.61
CA ASN A 38 15.08 0.72 -5.40
C ASN A 38 15.50 0.62 -3.93
N ILE A 39 14.55 0.71 -2.99
CA ILE A 39 14.81 0.62 -1.57
C ILE A 39 14.82 -0.87 -1.16
N PRO A 40 15.83 -1.31 -0.38
CA PRO A 40 15.89 -2.68 0.11
C PRO A 40 14.70 -2.98 1.03
N GLY A 41 14.31 -4.24 1.09
CA GLY A 41 13.27 -4.68 2.02
C GLY A 41 12.87 -6.14 1.84
N PRO A 42 12.11 -6.67 2.81
CA PRO A 42 11.72 -8.07 2.81
C PRO A 42 10.86 -8.38 1.57
N PRO A 43 10.94 -9.63 1.07
CA PRO A 43 10.03 -10.07 0.04
C PRO A 43 8.58 -9.98 0.55
N ARG A 44 7.64 -9.81 -0.38
CA ARG A 44 6.21 -9.81 -0.10
C ARG A 44 5.80 -11.09 0.64
N GLY A 45 5.21 -10.96 1.82
CA GLY A 45 4.75 -12.12 2.61
C GLY A 45 3.48 -12.76 2.05
N HIS A 46 2.49 -11.95 1.64
CA HIS A 46 1.24 -12.43 1.05
C HIS A 46 0.81 -11.53 -0.11
N TRP A 47 0.06 -12.08 -1.08
CA TRP A 47 -0.28 -11.33 -2.28
C TRP A 47 -1.16 -10.11 -1.98
N MET A 48 -2.15 -10.28 -1.08
CA MET A 48 -3.14 -9.26 -0.73
C MET A 48 -2.73 -8.36 0.42
N SER A 49 -2.05 -8.90 1.45
CA SER A 49 -1.74 -8.16 2.67
C SER A 49 -0.26 -7.78 2.78
N GLY A 50 0.54 -8.10 1.77
CA GLY A 50 1.97 -7.83 1.75
C GLY A 50 2.67 -8.36 2.99
N ASN A 51 3.38 -7.48 3.70
CA ASN A 51 4.08 -7.73 4.96
C ASN A 51 3.28 -7.31 6.20
N LEU A 52 2.10 -6.69 6.05
CA LEU A 52 1.35 -6.12 7.19
C LEU A 52 0.97 -7.16 8.23
N ARG A 53 0.66 -8.39 7.82
CA ARG A 53 0.34 -9.49 8.76
C ARG A 53 1.54 -9.89 9.62
N GLN A 54 2.77 -9.74 9.12
CA GLN A 54 3.99 -10.03 9.85
C GLN A 54 4.32 -8.83 10.76
N LEU A 55 4.19 -7.61 10.22
CA LEU A 55 4.45 -6.36 10.93
C LEU A 55 3.54 -6.18 12.15
N PHE A 56 2.24 -6.41 11.98
CA PHE A 56 1.22 -6.28 13.03
C PHE A 56 0.90 -7.59 13.76
N ASN A 57 1.74 -8.62 13.60
CA ASN A 57 1.57 -9.84 14.38
C ASN A 57 1.83 -9.54 15.86
N ARG A 58 0.97 -10.03 16.75
CA ARG A 58 1.16 -9.93 18.21
C ARG A 58 2.53 -10.46 18.67
N ASN A 59 3.04 -11.48 17.99
CA ASN A 59 4.36 -12.06 18.22
C ASN A 59 5.35 -11.68 17.09
N GLY A 60 5.16 -10.54 16.44
CA GLY A 60 5.92 -10.09 15.27
C GLY A 60 7.28 -9.45 15.57
N TRP A 61 7.77 -9.53 16.81
CA TRP A 61 9.04 -8.92 17.21
C TRP A 61 10.23 -9.46 16.42
N GLU A 62 10.25 -10.75 16.11
CA GLU A 62 11.29 -11.35 15.28
C GLU A 62 11.34 -10.72 13.88
N PHE A 63 10.18 -10.52 13.25
CA PHE A 63 10.09 -9.86 11.95
C PHE A 63 10.55 -8.39 12.02
N ASN A 64 10.11 -7.64 13.03
CA ASN A 64 10.54 -6.25 13.23
C ASN A 64 12.06 -6.15 13.45
N ASN A 65 12.64 -7.06 14.23
CA ASN A 65 14.08 -7.13 14.42
C ASN A 65 14.82 -7.47 13.12
N SER A 66 14.32 -8.46 12.35
CA SER A 66 14.92 -8.82 11.06
C SER A 66 14.91 -7.68 10.05
N ILE A 67 13.84 -6.86 10.06
CA ILE A 67 13.76 -5.69 9.17
C ILE A 67 14.92 -4.74 9.43
N ASN A 68 15.19 -4.45 10.70
CA ASN A 68 16.23 -3.53 11.11
C ASN A 68 17.63 -4.12 10.87
N SER A 69 17.85 -5.40 11.24
CA SER A 69 19.16 -6.04 11.08
C SER A 69 19.55 -6.23 9.62
N ASP A 70 18.61 -6.59 8.75
CA ASP A 70 18.93 -7.08 7.41
C ASP A 70 18.91 -5.97 6.36
N TYR A 71 18.11 -4.93 6.56
CA TYR A 71 17.88 -3.88 5.56
C TYR A 71 18.23 -2.46 6.05
N GLY A 72 18.45 -2.27 7.35
CA GLY A 72 18.86 -1.00 7.95
C GLY A 72 17.69 -0.09 8.33
N SER A 73 17.95 1.22 8.33
CA SER A 73 17.05 2.24 8.91
C SER A 73 15.92 2.71 7.99
N VAL A 74 15.96 2.38 6.70
CA VAL A 74 14.96 2.76 5.70
C VAL A 74 14.65 1.56 4.83
N VAL A 75 13.41 1.07 4.90
CA VAL A 75 13.03 -0.22 4.33
C VAL A 75 11.74 -0.10 3.55
N LYS A 76 11.65 -0.73 2.37
CA LYS A 76 10.39 -0.90 1.64
C LYS A 76 9.61 -2.08 2.21
N LEU A 77 8.36 -1.84 2.60
CA LEU A 77 7.39 -2.87 2.92
C LEU A 77 6.29 -2.94 1.87
N HIS A 78 5.69 -4.12 1.71
CA HIS A 78 4.49 -4.28 0.91
C HIS A 78 3.24 -4.13 1.78
N GLY A 79 2.38 -3.19 1.43
CA GLY A 79 1.08 -2.96 2.06
C GLY A 79 -0.05 -3.78 1.43
N MET A 80 -1.29 -3.36 1.66
CA MET A 80 -2.48 -3.98 1.08
C MET A 80 -2.52 -3.82 -0.45
N PHE A 81 -2.99 -4.85 -1.14
CA PHE A 81 -3.19 -4.83 -2.60
C PHE A 81 -1.97 -4.35 -3.41
N GLY A 82 -0.77 -4.71 -2.93
CA GLY A 82 0.49 -4.43 -3.64
C GLY A 82 1.01 -3.01 -3.47
N THR A 83 0.40 -2.19 -2.61
CA THR A 83 0.96 -0.89 -2.26
C THR A 83 2.37 -1.05 -1.69
N ARG A 84 3.20 -0.04 -1.89
CA ARG A 84 4.57 0.00 -1.35
C ARG A 84 4.60 1.09 -0.30
N GLN A 85 5.09 0.77 0.88
CA GLN A 85 5.17 1.67 2.01
C GLN A 85 6.63 1.80 2.44
N LEU A 86 7.05 3.02 2.73
CA LEU A 86 8.38 3.29 3.26
C LEU A 86 8.33 3.21 4.78
N TYR A 87 9.13 2.33 5.35
CA TYR A 87 9.27 2.15 6.78
C TYR A 87 10.60 2.75 7.23
N VAL A 88 10.52 3.78 8.08
CA VAL A 88 11.66 4.64 8.44
C VAL A 88 11.88 4.60 9.94
N TYR A 89 13.12 4.28 10.34
CA TYR A 89 13.60 4.33 11.72
C TYR A 89 14.73 5.35 11.93
N ASP A 90 15.22 5.99 10.88
CA ASP A 90 16.25 7.03 10.99
C ASP A 90 15.67 8.30 11.65
N PRO A 91 16.17 8.72 12.83
CA PRO A 91 15.69 9.93 13.50
C PRO A 91 15.87 11.20 12.66
N LEU A 92 16.90 11.27 11.81
CA LEU A 92 17.13 12.43 10.94
C LEU A 92 16.06 12.51 9.86
N ALA A 93 15.77 11.39 9.19
CA ALA A 93 14.70 11.29 8.21
C ALA A 93 13.33 11.56 8.85
N LEU A 94 13.03 10.94 10.00
CA LEU A 94 11.77 11.17 10.71
C LEU A 94 11.61 12.63 11.16
N SER A 95 12.67 13.29 11.61
CA SER A 95 12.63 14.72 11.94
C SER A 95 12.32 15.59 10.73
N SER A 96 12.86 15.25 9.56
CA SER A 96 12.50 15.94 8.32
C SER A 96 11.03 15.70 7.96
N ILE A 97 10.58 14.45 7.93
CA ILE A 97 9.23 14.07 7.52
C ILE A 97 8.16 14.64 8.46
N VAL A 98 8.33 14.47 9.78
CA VAL A 98 7.28 14.74 10.77
C VAL A 98 7.34 16.18 11.30
N VAL A 99 8.52 16.81 11.34
CA VAL A 99 8.69 18.11 12.00
C VAL A 99 9.00 19.23 11.01
N LYS A 100 10.07 19.08 10.23
CA LYS A 100 10.64 20.20 9.45
C LYS A 100 9.86 20.46 8.15
N ASP A 101 9.52 19.39 7.45
CA ASP A 101 9.01 19.44 6.07
C ASP A 101 7.61 18.81 5.98
N GLN A 102 6.83 18.89 7.07
CA GLN A 102 5.52 18.24 7.19
C GLN A 102 4.53 18.58 6.07
N TYR A 103 4.63 19.77 5.46
CA TYR A 103 3.76 20.23 4.38
C TYR A 103 4.16 19.67 3.00
N VAL A 104 5.32 19.00 2.91
CA VAL A 104 5.77 18.30 1.69
C VAL A 104 5.23 16.88 1.65
N TYR A 105 5.04 16.25 2.82
CA TYR A 105 4.60 14.87 2.93
C TYR A 105 3.11 14.81 3.26
N GLU A 106 2.31 14.37 2.29
CA GLU A 106 0.87 14.16 2.50
C GLU A 106 0.64 12.89 3.32
N GLU A 107 -0.30 12.98 4.27
CA GLU A 107 -0.79 11.80 4.98
C GLU A 107 -1.54 10.88 4.01
N THR A 108 -1.38 9.57 4.17
CA THR A 108 -2.04 8.63 3.25
C THR A 108 -3.55 8.70 3.42
N PRO A 109 -4.35 8.56 2.34
CA PRO A 109 -5.81 8.62 2.40
C PRO A 109 -6.45 7.70 3.45
N ASP A 110 -5.79 6.59 3.80
CA ASP A 110 -6.24 5.64 4.81
C ASP A 110 -6.34 6.25 6.23
N PHE A 111 -5.68 7.38 6.52
CA PHE A 111 -5.73 8.07 7.82
C PHE A 111 -6.52 9.39 7.78
N LEU A 112 -6.94 9.88 6.61
CA LEU A 112 -7.59 11.19 6.41
C LEU A 112 -9.13 11.15 6.58
N ALA A 113 -9.64 10.45 7.60
CA ALA A 113 -11.08 10.18 7.81
C ALA A 113 -12.02 11.40 7.71
#